data_AF-A0A7C1YM78-F1
#
_entry.id   AF-A0A7C1YM78-F1
#
_cell.length_a   1.000
_cell.length_b   1.000
_cell.length_c   1.000
_cell.angle_alpha   90.00
_cell.angle_beta   90.00
_cell.angle_gamma   90.00
#
_symmetry.space_group_name_H-M   'P 1'
#
loop_
_entity.id
_entity.type
_entity.pdbx_description
1 polymer ?
#
loop_
_entity_poly.entity_id
_entity_poly.type
_entity_poly.pdbx_seq_one_letter_code
_entity_poly.pdbx_strand_id
1 'polypeptide(L)'
;EGQRVLDAMAAAGLERGRDDLEIYVMCEIPNNVIQVDAFSEIFDGFSIGSNDLTQLTLGVDRDSEIVAFDFDERDPGVLEMIRLAVEGARRNQRHSGICGQAPSDYPEVVEYLVGLGIDSISLNPDTVLATTRQILAAEAAN
;
A
#
# COMPACT_ATOMS: atom_id res chain seq x y z
N GLU A 1 18.38 4.51 -1.99
CA GLU A 1 17.73 4.78 -3.28
C GLU A 1 16.80 5.97 -3.25
N GLY A 2 15.81 6.00 -2.34
CA GLY A 2 14.83 7.09 -2.26
C GLY A 2 15.44 8.50 -2.32
N GLN A 3 16.48 8.78 -1.53
CA GLN A 3 17.16 10.09 -1.57
C GLN A 3 17.73 10.43 -2.97
N ARG A 4 18.33 9.46 -3.68
CA ARG A 4 18.87 9.70 -5.02
C ARG A 4 17.76 10.07 -6.02
N VAL A 5 16.57 9.49 -5.86
CA VAL A 5 15.40 9.81 -6.66
C VAL A 5 14.91 11.22 -6.34
N LEU A 6 14.81 11.58 -5.06
CA LEU A 6 14.44 12.94 -4.65
C LEU A 6 15.42 13.99 -5.17
N ASP A 7 16.72 13.73 -5.11
CA ASP A 7 17.75 14.62 -5.65
C ASP A 7 17.59 14.81 -7.17
N ALA A 8 17.28 13.72 -7.89
CA ALA A 8 17.01 13.78 -9.32
C ALA A 8 15.72 14.54 -9.65
N MET A 9 14.66 14.34 -8.86
CA MET A 9 13.40 15.09 -8.99
C MET A 9 13.62 16.58 -8.74
N ALA A 10 14.34 16.94 -7.69
CA ALA A 10 14.68 18.33 -7.38
C ALA A 10 15.52 18.98 -8.48
N ALA A 11 16.51 18.26 -9.05
CA ALA A 11 17.29 18.74 -10.20
C ALA A 11 16.43 18.97 -11.46
N ALA A 12 15.29 18.28 -11.58
CA ALA A 12 14.29 18.48 -12.62
C ALA A 12 13.20 19.52 -12.27
N GLY A 13 13.30 20.18 -11.10
CA GLY A 13 12.36 21.20 -10.64
C GLY A 13 11.16 20.67 -9.83
N LEU A 14 11.16 19.39 -9.47
CA LEU A 14 10.14 18.74 -8.63
C LEU A 14 10.68 18.56 -7.21
N GLU A 15 10.71 19.64 -6.44
CA GLU A 15 11.22 19.65 -5.07
C GLU A 15 10.10 19.37 -4.07
N ARG A 16 10.30 18.40 -3.17
CA ARG A 16 9.35 18.08 -2.10
C ARG A 16 9.00 19.33 -1.27
N GLY A 17 7.71 19.58 -1.07
CA GLY A 17 7.19 20.73 -0.32
C GLY A 17 7.16 22.06 -1.09
N ARG A 18 7.70 22.12 -2.31
CA ARG A 18 7.55 23.28 -3.19
C ARG A 18 6.21 23.21 -3.90
N ASP A 19 5.45 24.30 -3.88
CA ASP A 19 4.10 24.38 -4.48
C ASP A 19 3.18 23.26 -3.97
N ASP A 20 3.31 22.92 -2.68
CA ASP A 20 2.59 21.84 -2.00
C ASP A 20 2.80 20.43 -2.61
N LEU A 21 3.91 20.23 -3.34
CA LEU A 21 4.27 18.92 -3.89
C LEU A 21 4.61 17.92 -2.78
N GLU A 22 3.75 16.92 -2.62
CA GLU A 22 4.00 15.75 -1.79
C GLU A 22 4.56 14.59 -2.63
N ILE A 23 5.50 13.84 -2.06
CA ILE A 23 6.12 12.69 -2.74
C ILE A 23 5.86 11.44 -1.95
N TYR A 24 5.11 10.53 -2.57
CA TYR A 24 4.73 9.25 -2.02
C TYR A 24 5.63 8.15 -2.59
N VAL A 25 5.85 7.09 -1.82
CA VAL A 25 6.58 5.91 -2.28
C VAL A 25 5.65 4.71 -2.38
N MET A 26 5.85 3.88 -3.40
CA MET A 26 5.17 2.58 -3.46
C MET A 26 5.79 1.65 -2.41
N CYS A 27 5.00 1.20 -1.45
CA CYS A 27 5.41 0.26 -0.40
C CYS A 27 5.11 -1.16 -0.87
N GLU A 28 5.98 -1.68 -1.72
CA GLU A 28 5.75 -2.94 -2.44
C GLU A 28 6.87 -3.97 -2.25
N ILE A 29 7.99 -3.57 -1.64
CA ILE A 29 9.10 -4.46 -1.29
C ILE A 29 9.03 -4.73 0.22
N PRO A 30 9.21 -5.97 0.71
CA PRO A 30 9.22 -6.26 2.15
C PRO A 30 10.19 -5.37 2.95
N ASN A 31 11.30 -4.96 2.34
CA ASN A 31 12.22 -4.00 2.96
C ASN A 31 11.61 -2.61 3.20
N ASN A 32 10.67 -2.14 2.36
CA ASN A 32 9.93 -0.90 2.62
C ASN A 32 9.10 -1.01 3.90
N VAL A 33 8.43 -2.15 4.09
CA VAL A 33 7.60 -2.42 5.27
C VAL A 33 8.47 -2.48 6.54
N ILE A 34 9.56 -3.25 6.49
CA ILE A 34 10.48 -3.43 7.63
C ILE A 34 11.13 -2.09 8.03
N GLN A 35 11.45 -1.23 7.05
CA GLN A 35 12.13 0.05 7.26
C GLN A 35 11.18 1.26 7.18
N VAL A 36 9.88 1.06 7.39
CA VAL A 36 8.85 2.09 7.16
C VAL A 36 9.12 3.40 7.91
N ASP A 37 9.72 3.34 9.10
CA ASP A 37 10.12 4.55 9.86
C ASP A 37 11.17 5.37 9.11
N ALA A 38 12.23 4.72 8.60
CA ALA A 38 13.28 5.38 7.83
C ALA A 38 12.75 5.92 6.48
N PHE A 39 11.84 5.19 5.84
CA PHE A 39 11.18 5.70 4.63
C PHE A 39 10.25 6.88 4.93
N SER A 40 9.64 6.94 6.12
CA SER A 40 8.76 8.04 6.53
C SER A 40 9.49 9.36 6.77
N GLU A 41 10.81 9.33 6.96
CA GLU A 41 11.64 10.54 6.97
C GLU A 41 11.79 11.11 5.56
N ILE A 42 11.82 10.24 4.55
CA ILE A 42 12.14 10.57 3.15
C ILE A 42 10.89 10.95 2.35
N PHE A 43 9.75 10.31 2.62
CA PHE A 43 8.51 10.44 1.84
C PHE A 43 7.37 11.03 2.67
N ASP A 44 6.35 11.57 1.99
CA ASP A 44 5.15 12.15 2.60
C ASP A 44 4.05 11.12 2.87
N GLY A 45 4.13 9.96 2.21
CA GLY A 45 3.19 8.87 2.40
C GLY A 45 3.57 7.63 1.61
N PHE A 46 2.72 6.62 1.75
CA PHE A 46 2.90 5.30 1.17
C PHE A 46 1.67 4.93 0.34
N SER A 47 1.91 4.31 -0.80
CA SER A 47 0.90 3.52 -1.52
C SER A 47 1.35 2.07 -1.50
N ILE A 48 0.67 1.22 -0.75
CA ILE A 48 0.98 -0.21 -0.67
C ILE A 48 0.61 -0.86 -1.99
N GLY A 49 1.59 -1.42 -2.70
CA GLY A 49 1.36 -2.18 -3.93
C GLY A 49 1.15 -3.65 -3.58
N SER A 50 -0.10 -4.09 -3.43
CA SER A 50 -0.42 -5.43 -2.89
C SER A 50 0.11 -6.56 -3.77
N ASN A 51 0.12 -6.35 -5.09
CA ASN A 51 0.61 -7.30 -6.08
C ASN A 51 2.08 -7.69 -5.85
N ASP A 52 2.98 -6.72 -5.97
CA ASP A 52 4.43 -6.95 -5.84
C ASP A 52 4.81 -7.27 -4.39
N LEU A 53 4.11 -6.69 -3.41
CA LEU A 53 4.30 -7.04 -2.01
C LEU A 53 4.00 -8.52 -1.77
N THR A 54 2.93 -9.05 -2.37
CA THR A 54 2.56 -10.48 -2.30
C THR A 54 3.62 -11.35 -2.98
N GLN A 55 4.02 -11.01 -4.21
CA GLN A 55 5.06 -11.75 -4.94
C GLN A 55 6.35 -11.86 -4.14
N LEU A 56 6.84 -10.75 -3.59
CA LEU A 56 8.10 -10.70 -2.87
C LEU A 56 8.01 -11.27 -1.45
N THR A 57 6.85 -11.20 -0.81
CA THR A 57 6.63 -11.79 0.51
C THR A 57 6.57 -13.31 0.44
N LEU A 58 5.85 -13.84 -0.55
CA LEU A 58 5.67 -15.28 -0.74
C LEU A 58 6.79 -15.93 -1.57
N GLY A 59 7.61 -15.13 -2.26
CA GLY A 59 8.66 -15.63 -3.15
C GLY A 59 8.09 -16.28 -4.41
N VAL A 60 6.96 -15.78 -4.92
CA VAL A 60 6.22 -16.31 -6.06
C VAL A 60 6.21 -15.33 -7.23
N ASP A 61 6.16 -15.89 -8.44
CA ASP A 61 5.90 -15.13 -9.66
C ASP A 61 4.46 -15.43 -10.12
N ARG A 62 3.59 -14.41 -10.07
CA ARG A 62 2.16 -14.56 -10.40
C ARG A 62 1.90 -14.84 -11.88
N ASP A 63 2.87 -14.51 -12.75
CA ASP A 63 2.76 -14.74 -14.20
C ASP A 63 3.34 -16.11 -14.59
N SER A 64 3.99 -16.80 -13.65
CA SER A 64 4.57 -18.13 -13.86
C SER A 64 3.54 -19.21 -13.61
N GLU A 65 3.11 -19.91 -14.67
CA GLU A 65 2.19 -21.06 -14.57
C GLU A 65 2.67 -22.18 -13.63
N ILE A 66 3.98 -22.19 -13.29
CA ILE A 66 4.59 -23.20 -12.42
C ILE A 66 4.33 -22.90 -10.94
N VAL A 67 4.24 -21.63 -10.53
CA VAL A 67 4.18 -21.22 -9.11
C VAL A 67 3.06 -20.23 -8.78
N ALA A 68 2.34 -19.72 -9.77
CA ALA A 68 1.27 -18.73 -9.58
C ALA A 68 0.12 -19.24 -8.69
N PHE A 69 -0.03 -20.57 -8.52
CA PHE A 69 -1.05 -21.15 -7.65
C PHE A 69 -0.87 -20.80 -6.17
N ASP A 70 0.34 -20.41 -5.76
CA ASP A 70 0.65 -19.98 -4.39
C ASP A 70 0.50 -18.46 -4.20
N PHE A 71 0.12 -17.70 -5.23
CA PHE A 71 -0.16 -16.26 -5.09
C PHE A 71 -1.54 -16.05 -4.44
N ASP A 72 -1.55 -15.57 -3.19
CA ASP A 72 -2.76 -15.13 -2.50
C ASP A 72 -2.47 -13.86 -1.69
N GLU A 73 -3.12 -12.76 -2.06
CA GLU A 73 -2.97 -11.46 -1.38
C GLU A 73 -3.61 -11.47 0.04
N ARG A 74 -4.33 -12.54 0.39
CA ARG A 74 -4.91 -12.77 1.72
C ARG A 74 -4.06 -13.70 2.58
N ASP A 75 -2.90 -14.15 2.08
CA ASP A 75 -1.98 -14.96 2.87
C ASP A 75 -1.66 -14.24 4.20
N PRO A 76 -1.64 -14.94 5.34
CA PRO A 76 -1.39 -14.32 6.63
C PRO A 76 -0.09 -13.50 6.69
N GLY A 77 0.96 -13.92 5.98
CA GLY A 77 2.22 -13.18 5.89
C GLY A 77 2.08 -11.88 5.10
N VAL A 78 1.26 -11.88 4.04
CA VAL A 78 0.97 -10.68 3.24
C VAL A 78 0.11 -9.70 4.04
N LEU A 79 -0.95 -10.18 4.68
CA LEU A 79 -1.80 -9.35 5.54
C LEU A 79 -1.00 -8.72 6.69
N GLU A 80 -0.04 -9.47 7.26
CA GLU A 80 0.87 -8.93 8.28
C GLU A 80 1.79 -7.83 7.71
N MET A 81 2.30 -7.98 6.48
CA MET A 81 3.09 -6.93 5.83
C MET A 81 2.25 -5.67 5.59
N ILE A 82 1.00 -5.82 5.15
CA ILE A 82 0.05 -4.71 4.99
C ILE A 82 -0.19 -4.03 6.35
N ARG A 83 -0.45 -4.81 7.40
CA ARG A 83 -0.66 -4.31 8.77
C ARG A 83 0.51 -3.46 9.26
N LEU A 84 1.73 -3.99 9.12
CA LEU A 84 2.95 -3.31 9.53
C LEU A 84 3.19 -2.01 8.76
N ALA A 85 2.83 -1.99 7.46
CA ALA A 85 2.92 -0.79 6.63
C ALA A 85 1.92 0.29 7.05
N VAL A 86 0.64 -0.06 7.24
CA VAL A 86 -0.41 0.88 7.67
C VAL A 86 -0.12 1.43 9.07
N GLU A 87 0.20 0.57 10.03
CA GLU A 87 0.57 1.01 11.38
C GLU A 87 1.86 1.84 11.39
N GLY A 88 2.79 1.53 10.48
CA GLY A 88 4.03 2.28 10.27
C GLY A 88 3.82 3.66 9.71
N ALA A 89 2.99 3.81 8.69
CA ALA A 89 2.62 5.12 8.19
C ALA A 89 1.94 5.94 9.30
N ARG A 90 0.94 5.36 9.98
CA ARG A 90 0.19 6.03 11.05
C ARG A 90 1.08 6.49 12.21
N ARG A 91 1.99 5.65 12.71
CA ARG A 91 2.87 6.02 13.84
C ARG A 91 3.88 7.12 13.48
N ASN A 92 4.18 7.28 12.19
CA ASN A 92 5.01 8.37 11.67
C ASN A 92 4.20 9.55 11.12
N GLN A 93 2.88 9.56 11.33
CA GLN A 93 1.99 10.62 10.84
C GLN A 93 2.08 10.80 9.31
N ARG A 94 2.21 9.68 8.60
CA ARG A 94 2.22 9.62 7.14
C ARG A 94 0.95 8.98 6.61
N HIS A 95 0.55 9.42 5.42
CA HIS A 95 -0.58 8.82 4.70
C HIS A 95 -0.25 7.38 4.28
N SER A 96 -1.24 6.51 4.35
CA SER A 96 -1.23 5.15 3.83
C SER A 96 -2.40 4.92 2.89
N GLY A 97 -2.09 4.65 1.64
CA GLY A 97 -3.02 4.11 0.65
C GLY A 97 -2.66 2.68 0.28
N ILE A 98 -3.60 1.98 -0.37
CA ILE A 98 -3.33 0.71 -1.04
C ILE A 98 -3.83 0.75 -2.48
N CYS A 99 -3.07 0.14 -3.38
CA CYS A 99 -3.43 -0.12 -4.76
C CYS A 99 -3.14 -1.59 -5.11
N GLY A 100 -3.85 -2.10 -6.12
CA GLY A 100 -3.79 -3.50 -6.53
C GLY A 100 -5.17 -4.12 -6.64
N GLN A 101 -5.22 -5.41 -6.93
CA GLN A 101 -6.49 -6.10 -7.12
C GLN A 101 -7.13 -6.53 -5.80
N ALA A 102 -6.33 -6.81 -4.76
CA ALA A 102 -6.83 -7.23 -3.45
C ALA A 102 -8.08 -6.49 -2.94
N PRO A 103 -8.13 -5.14 -2.86
CA PRO A 103 -9.32 -4.45 -2.36
C PRO A 103 -10.51 -4.43 -3.34
N SER A 104 -10.29 -4.72 -4.61
CA SER A 104 -11.37 -4.86 -5.61
C SER A 104 -11.95 -6.27 -5.60
N ASP A 105 -11.12 -7.29 -5.38
CA ASP A 105 -11.47 -8.70 -5.51
C ASP A 105 -11.93 -9.34 -4.19
N TYR A 106 -11.42 -8.86 -3.05
CA TYR A 106 -11.61 -9.49 -1.73
C TYR A 106 -12.26 -8.52 -0.73
N PRO A 107 -13.59 -8.60 -0.52
CA PRO A 107 -14.29 -7.79 0.48
C PRO A 107 -13.71 -7.90 1.89
N GLU A 108 -13.22 -9.08 2.27
CA GLU A 108 -12.58 -9.32 3.57
C GLU A 108 -11.30 -8.49 3.77
N VAL A 109 -10.57 -8.20 2.68
CA VAL A 109 -9.39 -7.33 2.72
C VAL A 109 -9.81 -5.88 2.95
N VAL A 110 -10.92 -5.44 2.35
CA VAL A 110 -11.47 -4.09 2.58
C VAL A 110 -11.84 -3.89 4.04
N GLU A 111 -12.57 -4.84 4.63
CA GLU A 111 -12.94 -4.80 6.05
C GLU A 111 -11.70 -4.77 6.96
N TYR A 112 -10.70 -5.60 6.64
CA TYR A 112 -9.43 -5.62 7.36
C TYR A 112 -8.71 -4.26 7.30
N LEU A 113 -8.56 -3.68 6.11
CA LEU A 113 -7.92 -2.39 5.88
C LEU A 113 -8.63 -1.24 6.61
N VAL A 114 -9.97 -1.23 6.59
CA VAL A 114 -10.77 -0.25 7.35
C VAL A 114 -10.53 -0.42 8.85
N GLY A 115 -10.50 -1.67 9.35
CA GLY A 115 -10.17 -1.96 10.75
C GLY A 115 -8.77 -1.50 11.18
N LEU A 116 -7.81 -1.47 10.26
CA LEU A 116 -6.47 -0.94 10.50
C LEU A 116 -6.41 0.59 10.48
N GLY A 117 -7.42 1.24 9.90
CA GLY A 117 -7.47 2.69 9.71
C GLY A 117 -6.61 3.17 8.55
N ILE A 118 -6.66 2.49 7.40
CA ILE A 118 -6.02 2.98 6.17
C ILE A 118 -6.67 4.29 5.68
N ASP A 119 -5.90 5.19 5.09
CA ASP A 119 -6.38 6.51 4.69
C ASP A 119 -7.06 6.51 3.31
N SER A 120 -6.68 5.58 2.41
CA SER A 120 -7.27 5.48 1.08
C SER A 120 -7.18 4.08 0.48
N ILE A 121 -8.15 3.74 -0.38
CA ILE A 121 -8.18 2.48 -1.12
C ILE A 121 -8.41 2.82 -2.61
N SER A 122 -7.46 2.44 -3.46
CA SER A 122 -7.57 2.60 -4.92
C SER A 122 -8.22 1.37 -5.54
N LEU A 123 -9.23 1.57 -6.40
CA LEU A 123 -10.10 0.53 -6.92
C LEU A 123 -10.26 0.62 -8.44
N ASN A 124 -10.64 -0.50 -9.05
CA ASN A 124 -11.09 -0.48 -10.44
C ASN A 124 -12.41 0.33 -10.55
N PRO A 125 -12.62 1.12 -11.62
CA PRO A 125 -13.80 1.98 -11.74
C PRO A 125 -15.16 1.28 -11.59
N ASP A 126 -15.24 0.01 -11.99
CA ASP A 126 -16.45 -0.82 -11.92
C ASP A 126 -16.77 -1.32 -10.50
N THR A 127 -15.77 -1.41 -9.61
CA THR A 127 -15.96 -1.86 -8.21
C THR A 127 -16.23 -0.72 -7.22
N VAL A 128 -15.88 0.54 -7.58
CA VAL A 128 -15.97 1.72 -6.69
C VAL A 128 -17.28 1.79 -5.90
N LEU A 129 -18.45 1.67 -6.55
CA LEU A 129 -19.74 1.82 -5.88
C LEU A 129 -20.04 0.69 -4.88
N ALA A 130 -19.67 -0.55 -5.23
CA ALA A 130 -19.89 -1.71 -4.38
C ALA A 130 -18.97 -1.63 -3.15
N THR A 131 -17.68 -1.37 -3.37
CA THR A 131 -16.70 -1.27 -2.30
C THR A 131 -16.96 -0.08 -1.38
N THR A 132 -17.41 1.07 -1.91
CA THR A 132 -17.79 2.23 -1.07
C THR A 132 -18.89 1.86 -0.06
N ARG A 133 -19.87 1.05 -0.47
CA ARG A 133 -20.92 0.58 0.46
C ARG A 133 -20.37 -0.36 1.52
N GLN A 134 -19.39 -1.20 1.16
CA GLN A 134 -18.71 -2.08 2.11
C GLN A 134 -17.89 -1.29 3.11
N ILE A 135 -17.10 -0.31 2.65
CA ILE A 135 -16.35 0.60 3.52
C ILE A 135 -17.28 1.29 4.51
N LEU A 136 -18.40 1.86 4.04
CA LEU A 136 -19.38 2.52 4.91
C LEU A 136 -19.95 1.57 5.97
N ALA A 137 -20.21 0.31 5.60
CA ALA A 137 -20.70 -0.69 6.55
C ALA A 137 -19.63 -1.09 7.58
N ALA A 138 -18.37 -1.24 7.16
CA ALA A 138 -17.25 -1.56 8.01
C ALA A 138 -16.92 -0.42 8.99
N GLU A 139 -16.92 0.83 8.52
CA GLU A 139 -16.73 2.02 9.36
C GLU A 139 -17.83 2.16 10.42
N ALA A 140 -19.08 1.80 10.09
CA ALA A 140 -20.19 1.84 11.05
C ALA A 140 -20.13 0.74 12.12
N ALA A 141 -19.32 -0.29 11.92
CA ALA A 141 -19.16 -1.41 12.84
C ALA A 141 -17.98 -1.25 13.82
N ASN A 142 -17.08 -0.29 13.58
CA ASN A 142 -15.93 0.06 14.42
C ASN A 142 -16.26 1.18 15.42
#